data_AF-A0A9D8SKC8-F1
#
_entry.id   AF-A0A9D8SKC8-F1
#
_cell.length_a   1.000
_cell.length_b   1.000
_cell.length_c   1.000
_cell.angle_alpha   90.00
_cell.angle_beta   90.00
_cell.angle_gamma   90.00
#
_symmetry.space_group_name_H-M   'P 1'
#
loop_
_entity.id
_entity.type
_entity.pdbx_description
1 polymer ?
#
loop_
_entity_poly.entity_id
_entity_poly.type
_entity_poly.pdbx_seq_one_letter_code
_entity_poly.pdbx_strand_id
1 'polypeptide(L)'
;MQCPEGSVLHDFVQCALSEAAYFEVEEHISVCIRCRQNVEELERNETRIQDFSDSFRGSVSPWSRARRKAEEELMAQKMLSLPFSIPPYLLTEPLGQGGMG
;
A
#
# COMPACT_ATOMS: atom_id res chain seq x y z
N MET A 1 -15.99 17.63 17.56
CA MET A 1 -15.57 16.24 17.30
C MET A 1 -14.55 15.85 18.36
N GLN A 2 -14.63 14.63 18.87
CA GLN A 2 -13.71 14.14 19.90
C GLN A 2 -12.43 13.62 19.23
N CYS A 3 -11.26 13.84 19.83
CA CYS A 3 -10.01 13.32 19.29
C CYS A 3 -9.97 11.79 19.44
N PRO A 4 -9.46 11.04 18.46
CA PRO A 4 -9.20 9.62 18.59
C PRO A 4 -8.18 9.34 19.71
N GLU A 5 -8.27 8.15 20.28
CA GLU A 5 -7.37 7.72 21.35
C GLU A 5 -5.92 7.60 20.85
N GLY A 6 -4.97 7.76 21.78
CA GLY A 6 -3.54 7.68 21.44
C GLY A 6 -3.12 6.33 20.87
N SER A 7 -3.75 5.23 21.30
CA SER A 7 -3.57 3.89 20.73
C SER A 7 -3.97 3.84 19.25
N VAL A 8 -5.10 4.45 18.89
CA VAL A 8 -5.58 4.51 17.51
C VAL A 8 -4.61 5.33 16.63
N LEU A 9 -4.07 6.43 17.15
CA LEU A 9 -3.04 7.21 16.45
C LEU A 9 -1.73 6.44 16.28
N HIS A 10 -1.37 5.60 17.25
CA HIS A 10 -0.21 4.72 17.15
C HIS A 10 -0.42 3.61 16.12
N ASP A 11 -1.58 2.94 16.14
CA ASP A 11 -1.95 1.93 15.16
C ASP A 11 -2.05 2.52 13.75
N PHE A 12 -2.47 3.79 13.63
CA PHE A 12 -2.44 4.56 12.39
C PHE A 12 -1.02 4.69 11.84
N VAL A 13 -0.06 5.12 12.67
CA VAL A 13 1.36 5.23 12.28
C VAL A 13 1.95 3.87 11.91
N GLN A 14 1.59 2.81 12.64
CA GLN A 14 2.04 1.45 12.36
C GLN A 14 1.33 0.75 11.20
N CYS A 15 0.36 1.42 10.55
CA CYS A 15 -0.49 0.83 9.51
C CYS A 15 -1.19 -0.47 9.97
N ALA A 16 -1.53 -0.55 11.26
CA ALA A 16 -2.21 -1.69 11.88
C ALA A 16 -3.75 -1.55 11.86
N LEU A 17 -4.26 -0.39 11.44
CA LEU A 17 -5.69 -0.13 11.28
C LEU A 17 -6.26 -0.83 10.04
N SER A 18 -7.56 -1.14 10.10
CA SER A 18 -8.32 -1.52 8.91
C SER A 18 -8.47 -0.32 7.96
N GLU A 19 -8.67 -0.60 6.67
CA GLU A 19 -8.76 0.44 5.63
C GLU A 19 -9.81 1.52 5.95
N ALA A 20 -11.01 1.11 6.37
CA ALA A 20 -12.07 2.05 6.73
C ALA A 20 -11.68 2.94 7.93
N ALA A 21 -11.09 2.36 8.97
CA ALA A 21 -10.64 3.11 10.15
C ALA A 21 -9.46 4.04 9.83
N TYR A 22 -8.58 3.63 8.90
CA TYR A 22 -7.48 4.47 8.43
C TYR A 22 -8.00 5.76 7.80
N PHE A 23 -8.97 5.69 6.88
CA PHE A 23 -9.53 6.87 6.22
C PHE A 23 -10.26 7.81 7.18
N GLU A 24 -11.01 7.27 8.15
CA GLU A 24 -11.68 8.09 9.17
C GLU A 24 -10.69 8.85 10.05
N VAL A 25 -9.61 8.19 10.46
CA VAL A 25 -8.55 8.79 11.28
C VAL A 25 -7.74 9.81 10.46
N GLU A 26 -7.46 9.52 9.19
CA GLU A 26 -6.79 10.44 8.26
C GLU A 26 -7.59 11.73 8.05
N GLU A 27 -8.91 11.62 7.80
CA GLU A 27 -9.79 12.78 7.68
C GLU A 27 -9.76 13.63 8.96
N HIS A 28 -9.83 12.98 10.13
CA HIS A 28 -9.74 13.68 11.41
C HIS A 28 -8.41 14.40 11.60
N ILE A 29 -7.28 13.75 11.30
CA ILE A 29 -5.94 14.34 11.42
C ILE A 29 -5.79 15.56 10.51
N SER A 30 -6.40 15.53 9.33
CA SER A 30 -6.32 16.65 8.36
C SER A 30 -6.87 17.97 8.92
N VAL A 31 -7.90 17.89 9.78
CA VAL A 31 -8.57 19.05 10.39
C VAL A 31 -8.15 19.32 11.83
N CYS A 32 -7.60 18.32 12.52
CA CYS A 32 -7.25 18.40 13.94
C CYS A 32 -5.74 18.58 14.16
N ILE A 33 -5.33 19.82 14.45
CA ILE A 33 -3.91 20.20 14.67
C ILE A 33 -3.25 19.35 15.76
N ARG A 34 -3.96 19.04 16.84
CA ARG A 34 -3.44 18.25 17.96
C ARG A 34 -3.15 16.80 17.55
N CYS A 35 -4.05 16.18 16.80
CA CYS A 35 -3.86 14.81 16.30
C CYS A 35 -2.71 14.77 15.28
N ARG A 36 -2.59 15.78 14.42
CA ARG A 36 -1.46 15.92 13.50
C ARG A 36 -0.12 16.00 14.23
N GLN A 37 -0.02 16.85 15.25
CA GLN A 37 1.22 16.98 16.05
C GLN A 37 1.57 15.67 16.77
N ASN A 38 0.58 14.96 17.31
CA ASN A 38 0.80 13.67 17.96
C ASN A 38 1.32 12.63 16.96
N VAL A 39 0.76 12.57 15.75
CA VAL A 39 1.23 11.66 14.70
C VAL A 39 2.66 12.01 14.28
N GLU A 40 2.96 13.29 14.05
CA GLU A 40 4.32 13.75 13.72
C GLU A 40 5.36 13.43 14.83
N GLU A 41 4.93 13.41 16.09
CA GLU A 41 5.77 13.02 17.23
C GLU A 41 5.98 11.50 17.28
N LEU A 42 4.90 10.72 17.08
CA LEU A 42 4.96 9.26 16.98
C LEU A 42 5.86 8.81 15.83
N GLU A 43 5.74 9.41 14.65
CA GLU A 43 6.60 9.13 13.49
C GLU A 43 8.06 9.46 13.75
N ARG A 44 8.34 10.60 14.41
CA ARG A 44 9.73 10.95 14.80
C ARG A 44 10.31 9.96 15.79
N ASN A 45 9.52 9.46 16.73
CA ASN A 45 9.95 8.44 17.67
C ASN A 45 10.18 7.09 16.99
N GLU A 46 9.31 6.67 16.07
CA GLU A 46 9.51 5.45 15.29
C GLU A 46 10.76 5.55 14.41
N THR A 47 10.96 6.68 13.73
CA THR A 47 12.15 6.92 12.91
C THR A 47 13.42 6.89 13.76
N ARG A 48 13.43 7.44 14.98
CA ARG A 48 14.59 7.34 15.89
C ARG A 48 14.89 5.92 16.34
N ILE A 49 13.86 5.07 16.52
CA ILE A 49 14.03 3.65 16.83
C ILE A 49 14.60 2.91 15.61
N GLN A 50 14.15 3.27 14.40
CA GLN A 50 14.63 2.68 13.15
C GLN A 50 16.02 3.16 12.72
N ASP A 51 16.41 4.41 13.01
CA ASP A 51 17.76 4.96 12.75
C ASP A 51 18.84 4.21 13.55
N PHE A 52 18.47 3.66 14.72
CA PHE A 52 19.36 2.76 15.47
C PHE A 52 19.52 1.39 14.81
N SER A 53 18.61 1.00 13.91
CA SER A 53 18.62 -0.26 13.18
C SER A 53 19.08 -0.16 11.72
N ASP A 54 19.10 1.05 11.13
CA ASP A 54 19.30 1.26 9.68
C ASP A 54 20.39 2.29 9.34
N SER A 55 21.60 2.11 9.89
CA SER A 55 22.78 2.86 9.43
C SER A 55 23.21 2.57 7.97
N PHE A 56 22.37 2.00 7.09
CA PHE A 56 22.85 1.59 5.75
C PHE A 56 21.94 1.77 4.52
N ARG A 57 20.65 2.10 4.57
CA ARG A 57 19.87 2.28 3.33
C ARG A 57 18.84 3.41 3.40
N GLY A 58 19.31 4.61 3.08
CA GLY A 58 18.56 5.71 2.48
C GLY A 58 17.13 5.90 2.98
N SER A 59 16.95 6.81 3.95
CA SER A 59 15.67 7.19 4.55
C SER A 59 14.59 7.46 3.50
N VAL A 60 13.71 6.47 3.31
CA VAL A 60 12.39 6.65 2.70
C VAL A 60 11.37 6.64 3.84
N SER A 61 10.54 7.68 3.93
CA SER A 61 9.51 7.79 4.97
C SER A 61 8.65 6.50 5.02
N PRO A 62 8.30 6.00 6.22
CA PRO A 62 7.45 4.82 6.39
C PRO A 62 6.15 4.90 5.58
N TRP A 63 5.57 6.10 5.46
CA TRP A 63 4.39 6.38 4.65
C TRP A 63 4.56 6.05 3.16
N SER A 64 5.75 6.29 2.60
CA SER A 64 6.06 5.92 1.21
C SER A 64 6.15 4.40 1.02
N ARG A 65 6.59 3.67 2.07
CA ARG A 65 6.69 2.22 2.05
C ARG A 65 5.32 1.56 2.18
N ALA A 66 4.49 2.03 3.11
CA ALA A 66 3.12 1.54 3.29
C ALA A 66 2.26 1.77 2.04
N ARG A 67 2.34 2.98 1.46
CA ARG A 67 1.63 3.32 0.22
C ARG A 67 2.05 2.45 -0.96
N ARG A 68 3.34 2.23 -1.19
CA ARG A 68 3.81 1.33 -2.26
C ARG A 68 3.32 -0.09 -2.08
N LYS A 69 3.34 -0.61 -0.86
CA LYS A 69 2.89 -1.98 -0.59
C LYS A 69 1.39 -2.14 -0.89
N ALA A 70 0.57 -1.19 -0.46
CA ALA A 70 -0.86 -1.17 -0.79
C ALA A 70 -1.11 -1.04 -2.30
N GLU A 71 -0.34 -0.18 -3.00
CA GLU A 71 -0.42 -0.02 -4.46
C GLU A 71 0.02 -1.30 -5.21
N GLU A 72 1.07 -1.98 -4.75
CA GLU A 72 1.53 -3.27 -5.32
C GLU A 72 0.51 -4.40 -5.12
N GLU A 73 -0.06 -4.52 -3.92
CA GLU A 73 -1.11 -5.52 -3.65
C GLU A 73 -2.34 -5.26 -4.50
N LEU A 74 -2.75 -3.99 -4.68
CA LEU A 74 -3.86 -3.62 -5.56
C LEU A 74 -3.56 -3.93 -7.03
N MET A 75 -2.35 -3.69 -7.51
CA MET A 75 -1.95 -4.06 -8.88
C MET A 75 -1.92 -5.58 -9.08
N ALA A 76 -1.39 -6.32 -8.12
CA ALA A 76 -1.35 -7.79 -8.16
C ALA A 76 -2.77 -8.38 -8.19
N GLN A 77 -3.68 -7.84 -7.37
CA GLN A 77 -5.06 -8.27 -7.32
C GLN A 77 -5.81 -7.93 -8.62
N LYS A 78 -5.55 -6.77 -9.24
CA LYS A 78 -6.09 -6.41 -10.56
C LYS A 78 -5.58 -7.31 -11.68
N MET A 79 -4.30 -7.68 -11.69
CA MET A 79 -3.75 -8.60 -12.70
C MET A 79 -4.39 -10.00 -12.63
N LEU A 80 -4.70 -10.48 -11.42
CA LEU A 80 -5.37 -11.78 -11.23
C LEU A 80 -6.86 -11.78 -11.62
N SER A 81 -7.47 -10.59 -11.76
CA SER A 81 -8.89 -10.42 -12.12
C SER A 81 -9.14 -10.21 -13.62
N LEU A 82 -8.10 -10.21 -14.46
CA LEU A 82 -8.29 -10.19 -15.91
C LEU A 82 -8.83 -11.55 -16.35
N PRO A 83 -10.05 -11.63 -16.93
CA PRO A 83 -10.48 -12.83 -17.59
C PRO A 83 -9.62 -12.99 -18.85
N PHE A 84 -8.51 -13.70 -18.75
CA PHE A 84 -7.87 -14.34 -19.90
C PHE A 84 -8.78 -15.48 -20.38
N SER A 85 -9.97 -15.12 -20.86
CA SER A 85 -10.67 -15.93 -21.86
C SER A 85 -9.95 -15.66 -23.18
N ILE A 86 -8.75 -16.22 -23.34
CA ILE A 86 -8.28 -16.52 -24.69
C ILE A 86 -9.15 -17.67 -25.14
N PRO A 87 -10.04 -17.44 -26.12
CA PRO A 87 -10.86 -18.53 -26.61
C PRO A 87 -9.97 -19.64 -27.19
N PRO A 88 -10.30 -20.92 -26.93
CA PRO A 88 -9.47 -22.06 -27.34
C PRO A 88 -9.30 -22.20 -28.87
N TYR A 89 -10.04 -21.43 -29.68
CA TYR A 89 -9.92 -21.42 -31.13
C TYR A 89 -8.73 -20.62 -31.68
N LEU A 90 -7.96 -19.92 -30.84
CA LEU A 90 -6.72 -19.23 -31.26
C LEU A 90 -5.43 -20.02 -30.98
N LEU A 91 -5.54 -21.22 -30.38
CA LEU A 91 -4.41 -22.05 -29.93
C LEU A 91 -4.20 -23.33 -30.77
N THR A 92 -4.64 -23.34 -32.03
CA THR A 92 -4.24 -24.37 -33.00
C THR A 92 -3.21 -23.80 -33.98
N GLU A 93 -1.94 -23.82 -33.58
CA GLU A 93 -0.82 -24.05 -34.52
C GLU A 93 -0.77 -25.57 -34.87
N PRO A 94 0.03 -26.11 -35.82
CA PRO A 94 1.07 -25.51 -36.69
C PRO A 94 1.10 -26.04 -38.17
N LEU A 95 1.96 -25.41 -38.98
CA LEU A 95 2.78 -25.92 -40.11
C LEU A 95 2.41 -27.23 -40.85
N GLY A 96 2.20 -27.14 -42.16
CA GLY A 96 2.33 -28.25 -43.12
C GLY A 96 1.72 -27.91 -44.50
N GLN A 97 2.48 -27.37 -45.45
CA GLN A 97 3.19 -28.12 -46.52
C GLN A 97 2.34 -28.35 -47.79
N GLY A 98 2.67 -27.62 -48.86
CA GLY A 98 2.72 -28.17 -50.23
C GLY A 98 1.57 -27.84 -51.20
N GLY A 99 1.93 -27.20 -52.32
CA GLY A 99 1.65 -27.79 -53.63
C GLY A 99 0.57 -27.17 -54.52
N MET A 100 1.05 -26.47 -55.57
CA MET A 100 0.59 -26.45 -56.97
C MET A 100 -0.84 -26.00 -57.34
N GLY A 101 -0.87 -25.05 -58.29
CA GLY A 101 -2.01 -24.66 -59.13
C GLY A 101 -1.60 -23.51 -60.03
#